data_AF-A0A7S3GDC8-F1
#
_entry.id   AF-A0A7S3GDC8-F1
#
_cell.length_a   1.000
_cell.length_b   1.000
_cell.length_c   1.000
_cell.angle_alpha   90.00
_cell.angle_beta   90.00
_cell.angle_gamma   90.00
#
_symmetry.space_group_name_H-M   'P 1'
#
loop_
_entity.id
_entity.type
_entity.pdbx_description
1 polymer ?
#
loop_
_entity_poly.entity_id
_entity_poly.type
_entity_poly.pdbx_seq_one_letter_code
_entity_poly.pdbx_strand_id
1 'polypeptide(L)'
;ALKKRIGQGRKPTVSQGAGAHENSIQIDILRVDADRLLKSLNYHVAVASNLDPKLFRDLQMQLQGSVRVQVNAGPIAFAKAFLSPDSSAENTTEAYRRELRAALTSFVNACKRGIEFVAPYVAHDTEKFHAALEEGFVSIAEELSPFLKE
;
A
#
# COMPACT_ATOMS: atom_id res chain seq x y z
N ALA A 1 12.02 47.86 -45.21
CA ALA A 1 11.05 47.88 -44.10
C ALA A 1 11.25 46.63 -43.24
N LEU A 2 11.82 46.81 -42.05
CA LEU A 2 12.10 45.76 -41.06
C LEU A 2 11.12 45.97 -39.89
N LYS A 3 10.37 44.94 -39.47
CA LYS A 3 10.16 44.53 -38.06
C LYS A 3 8.96 43.57 -37.87
N LYS A 4 9.33 42.34 -37.48
CA LYS A 4 8.70 41.39 -36.54
C LYS A 4 7.47 41.88 -35.73
N ARG A 5 6.43 41.02 -35.71
CA ARG A 5 5.54 40.69 -34.57
C ARG A 5 5.39 39.16 -34.61
N ILE A 6 6.08 38.34 -33.81
CA ILE A 6 5.88 38.03 -32.37
C ILE A 6 4.40 38.17 -32.01
N GLY A 7 3.62 37.16 -31.66
CA GLY A 7 3.93 35.86 -31.08
C GLY A 7 2.91 35.65 -29.97
N GLN A 8 1.90 34.79 -30.20
CA GLN A 8 1.06 34.22 -29.15
C GLN A 8 0.72 32.79 -29.56
N GLY A 9 1.73 31.92 -29.47
CA GLY A 9 1.47 30.49 -29.35
C GLY A 9 0.72 30.29 -28.03
N ARG A 10 -0.54 29.90 -28.11
CA ARG A 10 -1.29 29.38 -26.97
C ARG A 10 -0.44 28.27 -26.34
N LYS A 11 -0.05 28.44 -25.07
CA LYS A 11 0.48 27.33 -24.28
C LYS A 11 -0.55 26.18 -24.34
N PRO A 12 -0.14 24.94 -24.60
CA PRO A 12 -1.03 23.82 -24.41
C PRO A 12 -1.38 23.75 -22.92
N THR A 13 -2.66 23.89 -22.62
CA THR A 13 -3.23 23.63 -21.29
C THR A 13 -3.05 22.13 -21.04
N VAL A 14 -2.02 21.75 -20.29
CA VAL A 14 -1.86 20.37 -19.84
C VAL A 14 -3.05 20.04 -18.93
N SER A 15 -3.71 18.92 -19.25
CA SER A 15 -4.97 18.45 -18.72
C SER A 15 -4.92 18.22 -17.20
N GLN A 16 -5.52 19.12 -16.42
CA GLN A 16 -5.74 18.93 -14.97
C GLN A 16 -6.58 17.68 -14.63
N GLY A 17 -7.28 17.07 -15.60
CA GLY A 17 -8.15 15.90 -15.37
C GLY A 17 -7.46 14.54 -15.39
N ALA A 18 -6.30 14.38 -16.05
CA ALA A 18 -5.67 13.07 -16.21
C ALA A 18 -4.96 12.59 -14.93
N GLY A 19 -4.20 13.49 -14.28
CA GLY A 19 -3.46 13.17 -13.06
C GLY A 19 -4.35 12.89 -11.84
N ALA A 20 -5.51 13.54 -11.74
CA ALA A 20 -6.45 13.30 -10.64
C ALA A 20 -7.09 11.89 -10.70
N HIS A 21 -7.40 11.40 -11.91
CA HIS A 21 -7.97 10.08 -12.11
C HIS A 21 -6.94 8.96 -11.84
N GLU A 22 -5.70 9.13 -12.30
CA GLU A 22 -4.59 8.20 -12.00
C GLU A 22 -4.26 8.15 -10.51
N ASN A 23 -4.27 9.30 -9.83
CA ASN A 23 -4.07 9.38 -8.39
C ASN A 23 -5.18 8.63 -7.62
N SER A 24 -6.46 8.78 -8.01
CA SER A 24 -7.59 8.05 -7.40
C SER A 24 -7.41 6.53 -7.50
N ILE A 25 -6.97 6.03 -8.66
CA ILE A 25 -6.76 4.60 -8.89
C ILE A 25 -5.74 4.00 -7.90
N GLN A 26 -4.68 4.74 -7.59
CA GLN A 26 -3.62 4.26 -6.68
C GLN A 26 -4.11 4.12 -5.23
N ILE A 27 -4.90 5.08 -4.75
CA ILE A 27 -5.54 4.99 -3.43
C ILE A 27 -6.53 3.82 -3.40
N ASP A 28 -7.31 3.65 -4.47
CA ASP A 28 -8.29 2.58 -4.55
C ASP A 28 -7.64 1.19 -4.54
N ILE A 29 -6.50 1.00 -5.21
CA ILE A 29 -5.72 -0.25 -5.13
C ILE A 29 -5.33 -0.56 -3.68
N LEU A 30 -4.74 0.41 -2.96
CA LEU A 30 -4.34 0.21 -1.56
C LEU A 30 -5.53 -0.08 -0.64
N ARG A 31 -6.66 0.61 -0.86
CA ARG A 31 -7.91 0.37 -0.11
C ARG A 31 -8.46 -1.02 -0.37
N VAL A 32 -8.51 -1.45 -1.64
CA VAL A 32 -8.99 -2.78 -2.02
C VAL A 32 -8.11 -3.88 -1.40
N ASP A 33 -6.79 -3.70 -1.41
CA ASP A 33 -5.86 -4.65 -0.81
C ASP A 33 -6.02 -4.72 0.72
N ALA A 34 -6.13 -3.57 1.39
CA ALA A 34 -6.40 -3.51 2.82
C ALA A 34 -7.74 -4.18 3.18
N ASP A 35 -8.81 -3.87 2.44
CA ASP A 35 -10.14 -4.46 2.65
C ASP A 35 -10.15 -5.97 2.42
N ARG A 36 -9.43 -6.46 1.40
CA ARG A 36 -9.30 -7.88 1.12
C ARG A 36 -8.60 -8.61 2.26
N LEU A 37 -7.51 -8.03 2.79
CA LEU A 37 -6.80 -8.57 3.95
C LEU A 37 -7.69 -8.60 5.19
N LEU A 38 -8.39 -7.50 5.48
CA LEU A 38 -9.27 -7.41 6.65
C LEU A 38 -10.45 -8.38 6.56
N LYS A 39 -11.07 -8.52 5.39
CA LYS A 39 -12.15 -9.51 5.16
C LYS A 39 -11.64 -10.93 5.38
N SER A 40 -10.46 -11.24 4.85
CA SER A 40 -9.85 -12.55 5.06
C SER A 40 -9.54 -12.80 6.54
N LEU A 41 -8.92 -11.84 7.22
CA LEU A 41 -8.63 -11.94 8.64
C LEU A 41 -9.91 -12.18 9.46
N ASN A 42 -10.97 -11.41 9.20
CA ASN A 42 -12.24 -11.57 9.92
C ASN A 42 -12.87 -12.95 9.68
N TYR A 43 -12.78 -13.49 8.45
CA TYR A 43 -13.23 -14.85 8.17
C TYR A 43 -12.44 -15.87 9.01
N HIS A 44 -11.11 -15.80 8.99
CA HIS A 44 -10.26 -16.72 9.74
C HIS A 44 -10.47 -16.63 11.25
N VAL A 45 -10.60 -15.42 11.80
CA VAL A 45 -10.96 -15.20 13.21
C VAL A 45 -12.29 -15.89 13.55
N ALA A 46 -13.30 -15.75 12.69
CA ALA A 46 -14.62 -16.35 12.93
C ALA A 46 -14.60 -17.88 12.90
N VAL A 47 -13.67 -18.50 12.17
CA VAL A 47 -13.56 -19.97 12.04
C VAL A 47 -12.40 -20.57 12.83
N ALA A 48 -11.62 -19.76 13.56
CA ALA A 48 -10.40 -20.18 14.26
C ALA A 48 -10.62 -21.25 15.33
N SER A 49 -11.83 -21.32 15.91
CA SER A 49 -12.23 -22.34 16.88
C SER A 49 -12.13 -23.76 16.34
N ASN A 50 -12.12 -23.93 15.02
CA ASN A 50 -11.95 -25.23 14.36
C ASN A 50 -10.51 -25.73 14.39
N LEU A 51 -9.54 -24.87 14.75
CA LEU A 51 -8.11 -25.17 14.86
C LEU A 51 -7.50 -25.91 13.66
N ASP A 52 -8.10 -25.78 12.47
CA ASP A 52 -7.62 -26.42 11.24
C ASP A 52 -6.32 -25.73 10.78
N PRO A 53 -5.17 -26.43 10.78
CA PRO A 53 -3.89 -25.87 10.33
C PRO A 53 -3.93 -25.30 8.91
N LYS A 54 -4.81 -25.81 8.05
CA LYS A 54 -5.00 -25.31 6.69
C LYS A 54 -5.48 -23.86 6.67
N LEU A 55 -6.34 -23.47 7.59
CA LEU A 55 -6.86 -22.09 7.69
C LEU A 55 -5.73 -21.10 7.93
N PHE A 56 -4.83 -21.40 8.86
CA PHE A 56 -3.71 -20.52 9.17
C PHE A 56 -2.70 -20.45 8.03
N ARG A 57 -2.50 -21.58 7.32
CA ARG A 57 -1.63 -21.63 6.14
C ARG A 57 -2.18 -20.83 4.97
N ASP A 58 -3.49 -20.88 4.73
CA ASP A 58 -4.17 -20.09 3.70
C ASP A 58 -4.03 -18.58 3.97
N LEU A 59 -4.18 -18.15 5.24
CA LEU A 59 -3.97 -16.76 5.64
C LEU A 59 -2.50 -16.32 5.48
N GLN A 60 -1.53 -17.16 5.85
CA GLN A 60 -0.10 -16.86 5.64
C GLN A 60 0.25 -16.68 4.15
N MET A 61 -0.31 -17.51 3.27
CA MET A 61 -0.11 -17.38 1.82
C MET A 61 -0.70 -16.07 1.26
N GLN A 62 -1.84 -15.63 1.80
CA GLN A 62 -2.41 -14.34 1.40
C GLN A 62 -1.59 -13.16 1.93
N LEU A 63 -1.12 -13.22 3.18
CA LEU A 63 -0.20 -12.23 3.76
C LEU A 63 1.10 -12.14 2.96
N GLN A 64 1.64 -13.27 2.47
CA GLN A 64 2.82 -13.25 1.59
C GLN A 64 2.58 -12.38 0.35
N GLY A 65 1.43 -12.52 -0.31
CA GLY A 65 1.11 -11.72 -1.52
C GLY A 65 1.04 -10.21 -1.25
N SER A 66 0.72 -9.81 -0.01
CA SER A 66 0.61 -8.40 0.38
C SER A 66 1.90 -7.83 0.99
N VAL A 67 2.65 -8.64 1.73
CA VAL A 67 3.87 -8.21 2.45
C VAL A 67 5.14 -8.50 1.64
N ARG A 68 5.10 -9.42 0.66
CA ARG A 68 6.23 -9.75 -0.23
C ARG A 68 5.86 -9.51 -1.69
N VAL A 69 5.54 -8.26 -2.02
CA VAL A 69 5.27 -7.84 -3.40
C VAL A 69 6.58 -7.90 -4.20
N GLN A 70 6.85 -9.03 -4.89
CA GLN A 70 8.08 -9.25 -5.65
C GLN A 70 8.05 -8.70 -7.09
N VAL A 71 6.95 -8.08 -7.55
CA VAL A 71 6.79 -7.78 -8.99
C VAL A 71 6.36 -6.37 -9.38
N ASN A 72 5.92 -5.49 -8.49
CA ASN A 72 5.66 -4.09 -8.86
C ASN A 72 5.94 -3.18 -7.67
N ALA A 73 6.40 -1.97 -7.94
CA ALA A 73 6.77 -0.96 -6.95
C ALA A 73 5.58 -0.73 -5.99
N GLY A 74 5.61 -1.38 -4.81
CA GLY A 74 4.46 -1.53 -3.91
C GLY A 74 4.10 -0.27 -3.12
N PRO A 75 3.46 -0.41 -1.94
CA PRO A 75 3.06 0.70 -1.06
C PRO A 75 4.16 1.75 -0.81
N ILE A 76 5.42 1.30 -0.76
CA ILE A 76 6.61 2.13 -0.60
C ILE A 76 6.83 3.07 -1.80
N ALA A 77 6.57 2.61 -3.03
CA ALA A 77 6.74 3.43 -4.22
C ALA A 77 5.72 4.57 -4.28
N PHE A 78 4.47 4.28 -3.90
CA PHE A 78 3.45 5.32 -3.74
C PHE A 78 3.84 6.33 -2.65
N ALA A 79 4.33 5.85 -1.50
CA ALA A 79 4.81 6.73 -0.44
C ALA A 79 5.96 7.64 -0.92
N LYS A 80 6.98 7.07 -1.59
CA LYS A 80 8.13 7.82 -2.12
C LYS A 80 7.72 8.84 -3.19
N ALA A 81 6.80 8.49 -4.10
CA ALA A 81 6.37 9.37 -5.18
C ALA A 81 5.52 10.56 -4.69
N PHE A 82 4.62 10.32 -3.74
CA PHE A 82 3.56 11.29 -3.41
C PHE A 82 3.61 11.88 -2.00
N LEU A 83 4.30 11.22 -1.06
CA LEU A 83 4.40 11.69 0.34
C LEU A 83 5.76 12.27 0.69
N SER A 84 6.78 12.07 -0.16
CA SER A 84 8.10 12.68 0.04
C SER A 84 8.03 14.21 0.10
N PRO A 85 8.82 14.86 0.97
CA PRO A 85 8.98 16.32 0.97
C PRO A 85 9.51 16.85 -0.37
N ASP A 86 10.37 16.07 -1.04
CA ASP A 86 10.98 16.39 -2.33
C ASP A 86 10.11 15.93 -3.52
N SER A 87 8.86 15.53 -3.27
CA SER A 87 7.91 15.10 -4.29
C SER A 87 7.66 16.25 -5.28
N SER A 88 8.13 16.09 -6.52
CA SER A 88 7.85 16.99 -7.65
C SER A 88 6.53 16.65 -8.34
N ALA A 89 5.64 15.88 -7.69
CA ALA A 89 4.37 15.48 -8.26
C ALA A 89 3.46 16.71 -8.39
N GLU A 90 3.56 17.37 -9.55
CA GLU A 90 2.71 18.49 -9.91
C GLU A 90 1.25 18.03 -9.81
N ASN A 91 0.42 18.79 -9.08
CA ASN A 91 -1.01 18.54 -8.85
C ASN A 91 -1.40 17.56 -7.73
N THR A 92 -0.46 17.11 -6.89
CA THR A 92 -0.80 16.36 -5.66
C THR A 92 -1.35 17.30 -4.59
N THR A 93 -2.65 17.22 -4.30
CA THR A 93 -3.31 18.03 -3.25
C THR A 93 -3.01 17.49 -1.85
N GLU A 94 -3.07 18.35 -0.83
CA GLU A 94 -2.92 17.89 0.56
C GLU A 94 -4.02 16.89 0.97
N ALA A 95 -5.23 17.06 0.43
CA ALA A 95 -6.32 16.11 0.64
C ALA A 95 -5.95 14.70 0.13
N TYR A 96 -5.35 14.63 -1.07
CA TYR A 96 -4.85 13.36 -1.61
C TYR A 96 -3.72 12.76 -0.76
N ARG A 97 -2.74 13.57 -0.33
CA ARG A 97 -1.65 13.09 0.54
C ARG A 97 -2.19 12.50 1.83
N ARG A 98 -3.16 13.16 2.47
CA ARG A 98 -3.84 12.67 3.67
C ARG A 98 -4.58 11.35 3.43
N GLU A 99 -5.31 11.23 2.33
CA GLU A 99 -6.01 10.00 1.99
C GLU A 99 -5.06 8.84 1.68
N LEU A 100 -3.96 9.10 0.97
CA LEU A 100 -2.92 8.10 0.71
C LEU A 100 -2.25 7.63 2.01
N ARG A 101 -1.91 8.54 2.92
CA ARG A 101 -1.42 8.18 4.27
C ARG A 101 -2.42 7.30 5.01
N ALA A 102 -3.71 7.66 5.00
CA ALA A 102 -4.75 6.87 5.66
C ALA A 102 -4.87 5.45 5.06
N ALA A 103 -4.81 5.33 3.73
CA ALA A 103 -4.85 4.03 3.05
C ALA A 103 -3.63 3.17 3.39
N LEU A 104 -2.42 3.74 3.34
CA LEU A 104 -1.18 3.05 3.71
C LEU A 104 -1.18 2.60 5.19
N THR A 105 -1.64 3.46 6.10
CA THR A 105 -1.78 3.12 7.52
C THR A 105 -2.76 1.97 7.73
N SER A 106 -3.92 2.00 7.05
CA SER A 106 -4.90 0.90 7.11
C SER A 106 -4.30 -0.42 6.63
N PHE A 107 -3.56 -0.38 5.52
CA PHE A 107 -2.87 -1.53 4.96
C PHE A 107 -1.83 -2.11 5.93
N VAL A 108 -0.93 -1.29 6.47
CA VAL A 108 0.09 -1.73 7.44
C VAL A 108 -0.56 -2.34 8.68
N ASN A 109 -1.63 -1.74 9.19
CA ASN A 109 -2.37 -2.27 10.33
C ASN A 109 -3.05 -3.61 10.04
N ALA A 110 -3.61 -3.79 8.84
CA ALA A 110 -4.20 -5.06 8.42
C ALA A 110 -3.14 -6.17 8.35
N CYS A 111 -1.98 -5.89 7.76
CA CYS A 111 -0.85 -6.82 7.72
C CYS A 111 -0.38 -7.21 9.13
N LYS A 112 -0.19 -6.22 10.01
CA LYS A 112 0.21 -6.45 11.41
C LYS A 112 -0.75 -7.39 12.12
N ARG A 113 -2.05 -7.09 12.07
CA ARG A 113 -3.09 -7.90 12.72
C ARG A 113 -3.12 -9.33 12.17
N GLY A 114 -2.93 -9.50 10.87
CA GLY A 114 -2.87 -10.82 10.25
C GLY A 114 -1.69 -11.66 10.73
N ILE A 115 -0.50 -11.05 10.81
CA ILE A 115 0.72 -11.72 11.30
C ILE A 115 0.55 -12.11 12.77
N GLU A 116 0.15 -11.17 13.63
CA GLU A 116 -0.07 -11.41 15.07
C GLU A 116 -1.13 -12.48 15.33
N PHE A 117 -2.20 -12.51 14.52
CA PHE A 117 -3.25 -13.53 14.64
C PHE A 117 -2.73 -14.93 14.29
N VAL A 118 -1.86 -15.05 13.29
CA VAL A 118 -1.31 -16.34 12.86
C VAL A 118 -0.25 -16.89 13.80
N ALA A 119 0.57 -16.03 14.41
CA ALA A 119 1.72 -16.40 15.23
C ALA A 119 1.49 -17.57 16.23
N PRO A 120 0.40 -17.59 17.04
CA PRO A 120 0.17 -18.68 17.99
C PRO A 120 -0.22 -20.03 17.36
N TYR A 121 -0.55 -20.06 16.06
CA TYR A 121 -1.00 -21.25 15.33
C TYR A 121 0.05 -21.78 14.35
N VAL A 122 1.26 -21.23 14.37
CA VAL A 122 2.36 -21.65 13.50
C VAL A 122 2.82 -23.06 13.88
N ALA A 123 2.71 -23.99 12.95
CA ALA A 123 3.26 -25.34 13.08
C ALA A 123 4.77 -25.32 12.84
N HIS A 124 5.49 -26.26 13.47
CA HIS A 124 6.96 -26.32 13.43
C HIS A 124 7.56 -26.35 12.01
N ASP A 125 6.89 -27.00 11.06
CA ASP A 125 7.30 -27.08 9.66
C ASP A 125 7.11 -25.77 8.88
N THR A 126 6.33 -24.82 9.41
CA THR A 126 6.05 -23.51 8.82
C THR A 126 6.69 -22.33 9.58
N GLU A 127 7.43 -22.60 10.66
CA GLU A 127 8.06 -21.58 11.52
C GLU A 127 8.99 -20.64 10.73
N LYS A 128 9.86 -21.20 9.87
CA LYS A 128 10.75 -20.41 9.01
C LYS A 128 10.00 -19.53 8.02
N PHE A 129 8.85 -20.00 7.54
CA PHE A 129 8.03 -19.24 6.62
C PHE A 129 7.34 -18.08 7.34
N HIS A 130 6.84 -18.29 8.56
CA HIS A 130 6.28 -17.23 9.38
C HIS A 130 7.32 -16.17 9.75
N ALA A 131 8.52 -16.57 10.19
CA ALA A 131 9.62 -15.64 10.47
C ALA A 131 9.96 -14.77 9.25
N ALA A 132 9.98 -15.37 8.05
CA ALA A 132 10.22 -14.65 6.80
C ALA A 132 9.10 -13.65 6.43
N LEU A 133 7.87 -13.85 6.93
CA LEU A 133 6.77 -12.89 6.81
C LEU A 133 6.91 -11.74 7.80
N GLU A 134 7.27 -12.04 9.05
CA GLU A 134 7.56 -11.04 10.08
C GLU A 134 8.69 -10.10 9.67
N GLU A 135 9.82 -10.64 9.20
CA GLU A 135 10.95 -9.86 8.68
C GLU A 135 10.52 -8.95 7.52
N GLY A 136 9.72 -9.47 6.59
CA GLY A 136 9.20 -8.69 5.46
C GLY A 136 8.28 -7.56 5.92
N PHE A 137 7.44 -7.82 6.92
CA PHE A 137 6.56 -6.80 7.49
C PHE A 137 7.35 -5.70 8.21
N VAL A 138 8.33 -6.07 9.04
CA VAL A 138 9.20 -5.12 9.74
C VAL A 138 9.88 -4.20 8.73
N SER A 139 10.49 -4.77 7.67
CA SER A 139 11.14 -4.00 6.61
C SER A 139 10.18 -2.98 5.96
N ILE A 140 8.95 -3.39 5.60
CA ILE A 140 7.97 -2.49 4.99
C ILE A 140 7.50 -1.41 5.98
N ALA A 141 7.25 -1.79 7.24
CA ALA A 141 6.79 -0.86 8.26
C ALA A 141 7.84 0.21 8.57
N GLU A 142 9.12 -0.18 8.62
CA GLU A 142 10.26 0.73 8.81
C GLU A 142 10.41 1.68 7.62
N GLU A 143 10.36 1.16 6.38
CA GLU A 143 10.45 2.00 5.18
C GLU A 143 9.28 2.98 5.03
N LEU A 144 8.07 2.60 5.47
CA LEU A 144 6.90 3.46 5.42
C LEU A 144 6.83 4.46 6.58
N SER A 145 7.43 4.16 7.73
CA SER A 145 7.36 4.96 8.97
C SER A 145 7.59 6.47 8.76
N PRO A 146 8.58 6.92 7.96
CA PRO A 146 8.82 8.35 7.74
C PRO A 146 7.67 9.07 7.01
N PHE A 147 6.90 8.35 6.19
CA PHE A 147 5.82 8.92 5.38
C PHE A 147 4.46 8.92 6.09
N LEU A 148 4.33 8.08 7.13
CA LEU A 148 3.10 7.90 7.90
C LEU A 148 3.02 8.80 9.14
N LYS A 149 4.14 9.40 9.56
CA LYS A 149 4.18 10.41 10.61
C LYS A 149 3.75 11.76 10.02
N GLU A 150 2.76 12.40 10.63
CA GLU A 150 2.39 13.81 10.34
C GLU A 150 3.42 14.77 10.92
#